data_AF-A0A6C0C7C2-F1
#
_entry.id   AF-A0A6C0C7C2-F1
#
_cell.length_a   1.000
_cell.length_b   1.000
_cell.length_c   1.000
_cell.angle_alpha   90.00
_cell.angle_beta   90.00
_cell.angle_gamma   90.00
#
_symmetry.space_group_name_H-M   'P 1'
#
loop_
_entity.id
_entity.type
_entity.pdbx_description
1 polymer ?
#
loop_
_entity_poly.entity_id
_entity_poly.type
_entity_poly.pdbx_seq_one_letter_code
_entity_poly.pdbx_strand_id
1 'polypeptide(L)'
;MFHIFIVGLCAVLVSCIAFYDRKKKIIVKSGSNRVNGNSSSKITCHAEEQAIKYCNKYDKKNKYDIYIWRYSKTGNIKSTSCCKSCTKLANKFNFTNRIYTFDNDNITNAIIDNPKVSLGNMIRNL
;
A
#
# COMPACT_ATOMS: atom_id res chain seq x y z
N MET A 1 -21.49 16.17 10.82
CA MET A 1 -20.09 15.69 10.95
C MET A 1 -20.15 14.24 11.41
N PHE A 2 -20.23 13.29 10.46
CA PHE A 2 -20.50 11.88 10.79
C PHE A 2 -19.23 11.22 11.33
N HIS A 3 -19.14 11.15 12.65
CA HIS A 3 -18.27 10.24 13.38
C HIS A 3 -18.81 8.82 13.26
N ILE A 4 -18.37 8.08 12.24
CA ILE A 4 -18.55 6.64 12.19
C ILE A 4 -17.46 6.00 13.06
N PHE A 5 -17.81 5.74 14.31
CA PHE A 5 -17.06 4.91 15.25
C PHE A 5 -17.16 3.44 14.80
N ILE A 6 -16.11 2.92 14.15
CA ILE A 6 -15.94 1.47 13.92
C ILE A 6 -15.08 0.92 15.07
N VAL A 7 -15.74 0.48 16.14
CA VAL A 7 -15.08 0.06 17.40
C VAL A 7 -14.76 -1.46 17.44
N GLY A 8 -15.29 -2.29 16.53
CA GLY A 8 -15.13 -3.75 16.61
C GLY A 8 -13.98 -4.38 15.79
N LEU A 9 -13.57 -3.76 14.68
CA LEU A 9 -12.60 -4.32 13.72
C LEU A 9 -11.70 -3.20 13.20
N CYS A 10 -10.80 -2.69 14.05
CA CYS A 10 -9.90 -1.60 13.68
C CYS A 10 -8.75 -2.11 12.78
N ALA A 11 -9.08 -2.43 11.53
CA ALA A 11 -8.13 -2.49 10.42
C ALA A 11 -7.87 -1.08 9.83
N VAL A 12 -8.15 -0.03 10.61
CA VAL A 12 -8.46 1.33 10.12
C VAL A 12 -7.24 2.26 9.98
N LEU A 13 -6.06 1.95 10.54
CA LEU A 13 -4.87 2.75 10.22
C LEU A 13 -4.11 2.18 9.01
N VAL A 14 -4.58 2.63 7.85
CA VAL A 14 -3.80 3.26 6.78
C VAL A 14 -2.45 2.60 6.49
N SER A 15 -2.39 1.85 5.39
CA SER A 15 -1.11 1.57 4.73
C SER A 15 -0.55 2.90 4.23
N CYS A 16 0.38 3.49 4.97
CA CYS A 16 1.11 4.68 4.53
C CYS A 16 2.12 4.24 3.49
N ILE A 17 2.13 4.91 2.34
CA ILE A 17 3.10 4.71 1.29
C ILE A 17 4.02 5.92 1.23
N ALA A 18 5.34 5.72 1.29
CA ALA A 18 6.32 6.76 1.05
C ALA A 18 7.13 6.45 -0.20
N PHE A 19 7.32 7.48 -1.02
CA PHE A 19 8.16 7.41 -2.21
C PHE A 19 9.52 7.95 -1.86
N TYR A 20 10.56 7.11 -1.89
CA TYR A 20 11.90 7.48 -1.49
C TYR A 20 12.81 7.62 -2.71
N ASP A 21 13.43 8.77 -2.90
CA ASP A 21 14.50 8.95 -3.90
C ASP A 21 15.84 8.50 -3.30
N ARG A 22 16.35 7.37 -3.78
CA ARG A 22 17.63 6.80 -3.32
C ARG A 22 18.82 7.75 -3.48
N LYS A 23 18.84 8.58 -4.53
CA LYS A 23 19.97 9.47 -4.81
C LYS A 23 19.93 10.71 -3.93
N LYS A 24 18.74 11.28 -3.76
CA LYS A 24 18.55 12.51 -2.99
C LYS A 24 18.32 12.26 -1.50
N LYS A 25 18.04 11.02 -1.09
CA LYS A 25 17.69 10.61 0.27
C LYS A 25 16.50 11.39 0.84
N ILE A 26 15.48 11.64 0.00
CA ILE A 26 14.27 12.38 0.37
C ILE A 26 13.00 11.56 0.15
N ILE A 27 11.98 11.86 0.96
CA ILE A 27 10.61 11.41 0.71
C ILE A 27 9.99 12.37 -0.29
N VAL A 28 9.76 11.89 -1.51
CA VAL A 28 9.20 12.68 -2.62
C VAL A 28 7.72 12.95 -2.42
N LYS A 29 7.00 11.95 -1.90
CA LYS A 29 5.57 12.01 -1.68
C LYS A 29 5.18 10.97 -0.63
N SER A 30 3.97 11.09 -0.11
CA SER A 30 3.32 10.02 0.62
C SER A 30 1.88 9.83 0.18
N GLY A 31 1.27 8.71 0.54
CA GLY A 31 -0.12 8.40 0.25
C GLY A 31 -0.71 7.39 1.20
N SER A 32 -2.01 7.21 1.11
CA SER A 32 -2.80 6.29 1.94
C SER A 32 -3.83 5.57 1.09
N ASN A 33 -4.31 4.43 1.58
CA ASN A 33 -5.48 3.78 1.01
C ASN A 33 -6.71 4.70 1.11
N ARG A 34 -7.58 4.65 0.11
CA ARG A 34 -8.80 5.46 0.03
C ARG A 34 -9.98 4.59 -0.35
N VAL A 35 -11.12 4.82 0.27
CA VAL A 35 -12.38 4.25 -0.21
C VAL A 35 -12.73 4.94 -1.52
N ASN A 36 -13.15 4.17 -2.52
CA ASN A 36 -13.65 4.76 -3.76
C ASN A 36 -15.15 5.03 -3.62
N GLY A 37 -15.61 6.16 -4.15
CA GLY A 37 -17.04 6.46 -4.21
C GLY A 37 -17.79 5.61 -5.24
N ASN A 38 -19.11 5.81 -5.32
CA ASN A 38 -20.07 5.04 -6.14
C ASN A 38 -19.77 4.97 -7.66
N SER A 39 -18.80 5.73 -8.18
CA SER A 39 -18.43 5.71 -9.60
C SER A 39 -17.40 4.64 -9.98
N SER A 40 -16.84 3.90 -9.02
CA SER A 40 -15.84 2.87 -9.28
C SER A 40 -16.36 1.46 -8.98
N SER A 41 -16.10 0.51 -9.88
CA SER A 41 -16.36 -0.91 -9.66
C SER A 41 -15.51 -1.54 -8.54
N LYS A 42 -14.45 -0.85 -8.09
CA LYS A 42 -13.62 -1.26 -6.96
C LYS A 42 -14.02 -0.49 -5.70
N ILE A 43 -14.33 -1.21 -4.62
CA ILE A 43 -14.72 -0.64 -3.31
C ILE A 43 -13.60 0.21 -2.69
N THR A 44 -12.33 -0.20 -2.85
CA THR A 44 -11.18 0.48 -2.23
C THR A 44 -10.04 0.66 -3.22
N CYS A 45 -9.39 1.82 -3.17
CA CYS A 45 -8.11 2.08 -3.82
C CYS A 45 -6.97 1.85 -2.81
N HIS A 46 -6.15 0.84 -3.09
CA HIS A 46 -5.01 0.50 -2.26
C HIS A 46 -3.90 1.56 -2.39
N ALA A 47 -3.14 1.77 -1.31
CA ALA A 47 -1.99 2.67 -1.33
C ALA A 47 -0.97 2.25 -2.40
N GLU A 48 -0.71 0.93 -2.50
CA GLU A 48 0.20 0.33 -3.50
C GLU A 48 -0.21 0.66 -4.92
N GLU A 49 -1.51 0.60 -5.24
CA GLU A 49 -2.02 0.91 -6.58
C GLU A 49 -1.77 2.39 -6.93
N GLN A 50 -1.97 3.29 -5.97
CA GLN A 50 -1.68 4.72 -6.16
C GLN A 50 -0.17 4.95 -6.35
N ALA A 51 0.67 4.23 -5.63
CA ALA A 51 2.11 4.38 -5.78
C ALA A 51 2.63 3.86 -7.11
N ILE A 52 2.19 2.68 -7.54
CA ILE A 52 2.63 2.15 -8.83
C ILE A 52 2.16 3.08 -9.96
N LYS A 53 0.92 3.61 -9.89
CA LYS A 53 0.44 4.62 -10.85
C LYS A 53 1.28 5.89 -10.85
N TYR A 54 1.66 6.39 -9.68
CA TYR A 54 2.51 7.57 -9.56
C TYR A 54 3.91 7.33 -10.11
N CYS A 55 4.56 6.23 -9.72
CA CYS A 55 5.87 5.85 -10.23
C CYS A 55 5.84 5.61 -11.74
N ASN A 56 4.82 4.94 -12.28
CA ASN A 56 4.71 4.76 -13.72
C ASN A 56 4.60 6.07 -14.50
N LYS A 57 3.97 7.12 -13.92
CA LYS A 57 3.84 8.43 -14.56
C LYS A 57 5.09 9.30 -14.43
N TYR A 58 5.70 9.33 -13.24
CA TYR A 58 6.76 10.30 -12.90
C TYR A 58 8.17 9.67 -12.82
N ASP A 59 8.27 8.35 -12.65
CA ASP A 59 9.53 7.63 -12.46
C ASP A 59 9.93 6.81 -13.69
N LYS A 60 10.16 7.50 -14.81
CA LYS A 60 10.62 6.87 -16.06
C LYS A 60 12.01 6.21 -15.96
N LYS A 61 12.77 6.50 -14.90
CA LYS A 61 14.16 6.05 -14.72
C LYS A 61 14.36 5.10 -13.55
N ASN A 62 13.28 4.55 -12.98
CA ASN A 62 13.33 3.61 -11.87
C ASN A 62 14.17 4.09 -10.67
N LYS A 63 14.00 5.36 -10.30
CA LYS A 63 14.72 6.01 -9.21
C LYS A 63 14.11 5.77 -7.84
N TYR A 64 12.78 5.65 -7.75
CA TYR A 64 12.07 5.70 -6.47
C TYR A 64 11.80 4.32 -5.86
N ASP A 65 12.10 4.15 -4.59
CA ASP A 65 11.65 2.98 -3.84
C ASP A 65 10.34 3.29 -3.14
N ILE A 66 9.51 2.26 -3.02
CA ILE A 66 8.18 2.34 -2.43
C ILE A 66 8.24 1.66 -1.08
N TYR A 67 7.94 2.38 -0.01
CA TYR A 67 7.86 1.82 1.34
C TYR A 67 6.40 1.80 1.78
N ILE A 68 5.94 0.66 2.28
CA ILE A 68 4.59 0.46 2.80
C ILE A 68 4.64 -0.04 4.24
N TRP A 69 3.80 0.52 5.10
CA TRP A 69 3.66 0.07 6.47
C TRP A 69 2.30 0.45 7.03
N ARG A 70 1.94 -0.17 8.16
CA ARG A 70 0.71 0.13 8.89
C ARG A 70 1.04 0.54 10.31
N TYR A 71 0.18 1.35 10.92
CA TYR A 71 0.29 1.67 12.34
C TYR A 71 -0.64 0.79 13.16
N SER A 72 -0.11 0.28 14.26
CA SER A 72 -0.91 -0.35 15.31
C SER A 72 -1.65 0.69 16.14
N LYS A 73 -2.63 0.26 16.95
CA LYS A 73 -3.35 1.14 17.89
C LYS A 73 -2.42 1.85 18.88
N THR A 74 -1.26 1.26 19.17
CA THR A 74 -0.24 1.81 20.08
C THR A 74 0.79 2.69 19.35
N GLY A 75 0.60 2.99 18.06
CA GLY A 75 1.52 3.80 17.27
C GLY A 75 2.75 3.05 16.74
N ASN A 76 2.94 1.78 17.11
CA ASN A 76 4.04 0.97 16.59
C ASN A 76 3.84 0.65 15.11
N ILE A 77 4.95 0.62 14.36
CA ILE A 77 4.98 0.22 12.95
C ILE A 77 4.75 -1.29 12.86
N LYS A 78 3.85 -1.70 11.98
CA LYS A 78 3.57 -3.10 11.65
C LYS A 78 3.88 -3.35 10.18
N SER A 79 4.51 -4.49 9.92
CA SER A 79 4.75 -4.98 8.57
C SER A 79 3.42 -5.18 7.83
N THR A 80 3.42 -4.87 6.54
CA THR A 80 2.26 -5.11 5.67
C THR A 80 2.74 -5.66 4.34
N SER A 81 2.13 -6.76 3.93
CA SER A 81 2.38 -7.37 2.63
C SER A 81 1.39 -6.89 1.58
N CYS A 82 1.81 -6.87 0.33
CA CYS A 82 0.95 -6.59 -0.81
C CYS A 82 -0.16 -7.63 -0.96
N CYS A 83 -1.37 -7.17 -1.30
CA CYS A 83 -2.47 -8.06 -1.64
C CYS A 83 -2.30 -8.65 -3.06
N LYS A 84 -3.04 -9.72 -3.36
CA LYS A 84 -2.95 -10.42 -4.67
C LYS A 84 -3.16 -9.51 -5.88
N SER A 85 -4.05 -8.52 -5.81
CA SER A 85 -4.29 -7.58 -6.92
C SER A 85 -3.14 -6.60 -7.11
N CYS A 86 -2.58 -6.08 -6.02
CA CYS A 86 -1.45 -5.16 -6.06
C CYS A 86 -0.14 -5.87 -6.45
N THR A 87 0.06 -7.12 -6.03
CA THR A 87 1.17 -7.97 -6.52
C THR A 87 1.09 -8.17 -8.03
N LYS A 88 -0.09 -8.50 -8.58
CA LYS A 88 -0.27 -8.59 -10.05
C LYS A 88 0.08 -7.28 -10.76
N LEU A 89 -0.31 -6.14 -10.18
CA LEU A 89 -0.01 -4.83 -10.74
C LEU A 89 1.49 -4.50 -10.66
N ALA A 90 2.15 -4.84 -9.55
CA ALA A 90 3.59 -4.69 -9.38
C ALA A 90 4.37 -5.54 -10.40
N ASN A 91 3.95 -6.79 -10.63
CA ASN A 91 4.52 -7.66 -11.67
C ASN A 91 4.36 -7.04 -13.06
N LYS A 92 3.17 -6.54 -13.39
CA LYS A 92 2.87 -5.93 -14.70
C LYS A 92 3.79 -4.74 -15.02
N PHE A 93 4.13 -3.94 -14.01
CA PHE A 93 4.94 -2.74 -14.16
C PHE A 93 6.40 -2.90 -13.69
N ASN A 94 6.87 -4.12 -13.43
CA ASN A 94 8.23 -4.42 -12.97
C ASN A 94 8.66 -3.67 -11.68
N PHE A 95 7.75 -3.53 -10.72
CA PHE A 95 8.01 -2.92 -9.40
C PHE A 95 8.25 -3.93 -8.28
N THR A 96 8.33 -5.23 -8.59
CA THR A 96 8.42 -6.33 -7.61
C THR A 96 9.58 -6.21 -6.62
N ASN A 97 10.73 -5.73 -7.09
CA ASN A 97 11.95 -5.61 -6.28
C ASN A 97 12.13 -4.22 -5.68
N ARG A 98 11.05 -3.45 -5.56
CA ARG A 98 11.10 -2.02 -5.19
C ARG A 98 10.00 -1.61 -4.21
N ILE A 99 9.26 -2.58 -3.69
CA ILE A 99 8.21 -2.35 -2.69
C ILE A 99 8.67 -3.02 -1.41
N TYR A 100 8.89 -2.22 -0.38
CA TYR A 100 9.46 -2.64 0.88
C TYR A 100 8.50 -2.39 2.03
N THR A 101 8.63 -3.16 3.10
CA THR A 101 7.94 -3.00 4.38
C THR A 101 8.97 -3.02 5.51
N PHE A 102 8.56 -2.53 6.67
CA PHE A 102 9.35 -2.60 7.90
C PHE A 102 8.89 -3.77 8.75
N ASP A 103 9.81 -4.66 9.14
CA ASP A 103 9.58 -5.78 10.05
C ASP A 103 10.64 -5.76 11.16
N ASN A 104 10.23 -5.42 12.38
CA ASN A 104 11.13 -5.29 13.55
C ASN A 104 12.42 -4.51 13.21
N ASP A 105 12.26 -3.27 12.70
CA ASP A 105 13.32 -2.37 12.23
C ASP A 105 14.12 -2.81 11.00
N ASN A 106 13.85 -4.00 10.46
CA ASN A 106 14.44 -4.46 9.20
C ASN A 106 13.58 -4.06 8.01
N ILE A 107 14.24 -3.67 6.91
CA ILE A 107 13.58 -3.41 5.64
C ILE A 107 13.50 -4.72 4.87
N THR A 108 12.29 -5.20 4.58
CA THR A 108 12.03 -6.44 3.86
C THR A 108 11.15 -6.20 2.65
N ASN A 109 11.16 -7.09 1.66
CA ASN A 109 10.30 -6.95 0.49
C ASN A 109 8.83 -7.21 0.89
N ALA A 110 7.92 -6.32 0.48
CA ALA A 110 6.50 -6.45 0.79
C ALA A 110 5.74 -7.37 -0.19
N ILE A 111 6.37 -7.75 -1.30
CA ILE A 111 5.85 -8.75 -2.24
C ILE A 111 6.21 -10.14 -1.71
N ILE A 112 5.17 -10.89 -1.34
CA ILE A 112 5.27 -12.28 -0.89
C ILE A 112 4.71 -13.23 -1.95
N ASP A 113 5.20 -14.47 -1.98
CA ASP A 113 4.81 -15.48 -2.99
C ASP A 113 3.32 -15.86 -2.92
N ASN A 114 2.74 -15.90 -1.71
CA ASN A 114 1.34 -16.22 -1.50
C ASN A 114 0.56 -15.05 -0.86
N PRO A 115 0.23 -14.00 -1.64
CA PRO A 115 -0.40 -12.81 -1.10
C PRO A 115 -1.87 -13.05 -0.78
N LYS A 116 -2.31 -12.57 0.39
CA LYS A 116 -3.71 -12.64 0.81
C LYS A 116 -4.61 -11.85 -0.13
N VAL A 117 -5.86 -12.30 -0.25
CA VAL A 117 -6.90 -11.56 -0.99
C VAL A 117 -7.18 -10.25 -0.25
N SER A 118 -7.48 -9.18 -1.00
CA SER A 118 -7.87 -7.89 -0.40
C SER A 118 -9.23 -8.01 0.28
N LEU A 119 -9.40 -7.31 1.41
CA LEU A 119 -10.66 -7.32 2.17
C LEU A 119 -11.89 -7.00 1.31
N GLY A 120 -11.80 -6.00 0.44
CA GLY A 120 -12.89 -5.65 -0.48
C GLY A 120 -13.27 -6.78 -1.45
N ASN A 121 -12.32 -7.61 -1.87
CA ASN A 121 -12.63 -8.76 -2.72
C ASN A 121 -13.22 -9.93 -1.93
N MET A 122 -12.84 -10.09 -0.66
CA MET A 122 -13.49 -11.06 0.22
C MET A 122 -14.95 -10.68 0.45
N ILE A 123 -15.24 -9.39 0.69
CA ILE A 123 -16.62 -8.90 0.89
C ILE A 123 -17.49 -9.07 -0.35
N ARG A 124 -16.93 -8.85 -1.55
CA ARG A 124 -17.68 -8.99 -2.81
C ARG A 124 -18.02 -10.45 -3.18
N ASN A 125 -17.32 -11.41 -2.60
CA ASN A 125 -17.49 -12.84 -2.89
C ASN A 125 -18.21 -13.60 -1.76
N LEU A 126 -18.73 -12.88 -0.74
CA LEU A 126 -19.69 -13.39 0.24
C LEU A 126 -21.10 -13.33 -0.36
#